data_AF-S0ARX8-F1
#
_entry.id   AF-S0ARX8-F1
#
_cell.length_a   1.000
_cell.length_b   1.000
_cell.length_c   1.000
_cell.angle_alpha   90.00
_cell.angle_beta   90.00
_cell.angle_gamma   90.00
#
_symmetry.space_group_name_H-M   'P 1'
#
loop_
_entity.id
_entity.type
_entity.pdbx_description
1 polymer ?
#
loop_
_entity_poly.entity_id
_entity_poly.type
_entity_poly.pdbx_seq_one_letter_code
_entity_poly.pdbx_strand_id
1 'polypeptide(L)'
;MKKFNYRNVYFPDGSTVDVDYNGKELNKMPLDNCFYLDSTVILKDEKHSIRITRKNMPYLVLYNGQYAGNDSIAVEPMTGIPDVYHNMVGLVTLEKNAEFVCSYSIEVI
;
A
#
# COMPACT_ATOMS: atom_id res chain seq x y z
N MET A 1 6.29 -9.57 -1.69
CA MET A 1 5.37 -8.72 -0.90
C MET A 1 4.16 -9.55 -0.50
N LYS A 2 3.37 -9.15 0.50
CA LYS A 2 2.17 -9.91 0.89
C LYS A 2 0.93 -9.13 0.49
N LYS A 3 0.04 -9.73 -0.32
CA LYS A 3 -1.27 -9.14 -0.61
C LYS A 3 -2.27 -9.62 0.43
N PHE A 4 -3.09 -8.71 0.96
CA PHE A 4 -4.18 -9.10 1.85
C PHE A 4 -5.30 -9.79 1.07
N ASN A 5 -5.86 -10.84 1.66
CA ASN A 5 -7.09 -11.46 1.18
C ASN A 5 -8.29 -10.66 1.68
N TYR A 6 -9.42 -10.83 1.00
CA TYR A 6 -10.59 -9.98 1.13
C TYR A 6 -11.83 -10.81 1.45
N ARG A 7 -12.58 -10.41 2.49
CA ARG A 7 -13.89 -11.01 2.83
C ARG A 7 -14.96 -10.65 1.81
N ASN A 8 -14.86 -9.45 1.25
CA ASN A 8 -15.74 -8.88 0.25
C ASN A 8 -14.92 -7.93 -0.64
N VAL A 9 -15.56 -7.19 -1.54
CA VAL A 9 -14.86 -6.32 -2.49
C VAL A 9 -14.00 -5.23 -1.82
N TYR A 10 -14.31 -4.82 -0.59
CA TYR A 10 -13.74 -3.62 0.03
C TYR A 10 -12.83 -3.91 1.23
N PHE A 11 -13.14 -4.95 2.03
CA PHE A 11 -12.50 -5.13 3.33
C PHE A 11 -11.60 -6.36 3.40
N PRO A 12 -10.31 -6.17 3.75
CA PRO A 12 -9.39 -7.28 3.95
C PRO A 12 -9.74 -8.07 5.22
N ASP A 13 -9.44 -9.36 5.19
CA ASP A 13 -9.80 -10.30 6.26
C ASP A 13 -8.71 -10.51 7.31
N GLY A 14 -7.54 -9.90 7.08
CA GLY A 14 -6.33 -9.99 7.90
C GLY A 14 -5.35 -11.09 7.46
N SER A 15 -5.78 -12.04 6.63
CA SER A 15 -4.91 -13.06 6.04
C SER A 15 -4.22 -12.56 4.78
N THR A 16 -3.13 -13.23 4.39
CA THR A 16 -2.29 -12.81 3.27
C THR A 16 -1.89 -13.94 2.36
N VAL A 17 -1.57 -13.60 1.11
CA VAL A 17 -0.89 -14.46 0.14
C VAL A 17 0.39 -13.78 -0.35
N ASP A 18 1.45 -14.57 -0.54
CA ASP A 18 2.69 -14.07 -1.13
C ASP A 18 2.50 -13.78 -2.62
N VAL A 19 2.96 -12.60 -3.04
CA VAL A 19 2.92 -12.18 -4.44
C VAL A 19 4.21 -11.45 -4.83
N ASP A 20 4.48 -11.40 -6.13
CA ASP A 20 5.59 -10.64 -6.71
C ASP A 20 5.13 -9.82 -7.91
N TYR A 21 5.27 -8.50 -7.80
CA TYR A 21 4.84 -7.51 -8.80
C TYR A 21 6.06 -6.87 -9.48
N ASN A 22 7.29 -7.26 -9.11
CA ASN A 22 8.48 -6.74 -9.74
C ASN A 22 8.52 -7.12 -11.23
N GLY A 23 8.76 -6.12 -12.09
CA GLY A 23 8.81 -6.30 -13.55
C GLY A 23 7.46 -6.58 -14.21
N LYS A 24 6.34 -6.44 -13.49
CA LYS A 24 5.00 -6.58 -14.06
C LYS A 24 4.47 -5.24 -14.56
N GLU A 25 3.70 -5.29 -15.65
CA GLU A 25 3.00 -4.13 -16.19
C GLU A 25 1.72 -3.86 -15.39
N LEU A 26 1.79 -2.93 -14.45
CA LEU A 26 0.70 -2.66 -13.51
C LEU A 26 -0.56 -2.12 -14.20
N ASN A 27 -0.44 -1.44 -15.35
CA ASN A 27 -1.57 -0.94 -16.13
C ASN A 27 -2.42 -2.06 -16.78
N LYS A 28 -1.91 -3.30 -16.85
CA LYS A 28 -2.66 -4.47 -17.34
C LYS A 28 -3.32 -5.27 -16.22
N MET A 29 -3.20 -4.81 -14.97
CA MET A 29 -3.73 -5.49 -13.79
C MET A 29 -4.80 -4.61 -13.16
N PRO A 30 -5.99 -5.14 -12.82
CA PRO A 30 -6.93 -4.41 -11.98
C PRO A 30 -6.38 -4.37 -10.55
N LEU A 31 -6.02 -3.18 -10.09
CA LEU A 31 -5.47 -2.93 -8.77
C LEU A 31 -6.49 -2.12 -7.96
N ASP A 32 -6.87 -2.74 -6.86
CA ASP A 32 -7.58 -2.12 -5.74
C ASP A 32 -7.29 -3.00 -4.51
N ASN A 33 -6.00 -3.08 -4.15
CA ASN A 33 -5.52 -4.09 -3.23
C ASN A 33 -4.58 -3.48 -2.19
N CYS A 34 -4.63 -4.07 -1.00
CA CYS A 34 -3.78 -3.69 0.13
C CYS A 34 -2.69 -4.74 0.28
N PHE A 35 -1.49 -4.27 0.60
CA PHE A 35 -0.30 -5.09 0.72
C PHE A 35 0.44 -4.77 2.02
N TYR A 36 1.14 -5.77 2.54
CA TYR A 36 2.21 -5.58 3.52
C TYR A 36 3.56 -5.66 2.82
N LEU A 37 4.38 -4.64 3.03
CA LEU A 37 5.70 -4.51 2.45
C LEU A 37 6.60 -3.66 3.36
N ASP A 38 7.56 -4.31 4.01
CA ASP A 38 8.56 -3.66 4.87
C ASP A 38 9.87 -3.41 4.10
N SER A 39 9.77 -2.71 2.96
CA SER A 39 10.92 -2.33 2.13
C SER A 39 10.63 -1.06 1.33
N THR A 40 11.66 -0.50 0.69
CA THR A 40 11.47 0.66 -0.20
C THR A 40 10.65 0.23 -1.43
N VAL A 41 9.78 1.13 -1.90
CA VAL A 41 9.02 0.94 -3.15
C VAL A 41 9.69 1.76 -4.25
N ILE A 42 9.88 1.14 -5.41
CA ILE A 42 10.28 1.84 -6.63
C ILE A 42 9.17 1.64 -7.66
N LEU A 43 8.58 2.74 -8.12
CA LEU A 43 7.68 2.75 -9.26
C LEU A 43 8.43 3.31 -10.45
N LYS A 44 8.39 2.62 -11.59
CA LYS A 44 9.13 3.01 -12.78
C LYS A 44 8.36 2.70 -14.05
N ASP A 45 8.58 3.53 -15.06
CA ASP A 45 8.29 3.23 -16.47
C ASP A 45 9.63 3.10 -17.23
N GLU A 46 9.60 3.20 -18.57
CA GLU A 46 10.82 3.10 -19.41
C GLU A 46 11.79 4.28 -19.24
N LYS A 47 11.33 5.43 -18.75
CA LYS A 47 12.05 6.72 -18.79
C LYS A 47 12.17 7.41 -17.43
N HIS A 48 11.29 7.07 -16.50
CA HIS A 48 11.14 7.73 -15.21
C HIS A 48 11.10 6.69 -14.11
N SER A 49 11.61 7.07 -12.95
CA SER A 49 11.53 6.27 -11.75
C SER A 49 11.31 7.17 -10.55
N ILE A 50 10.49 6.70 -9.62
CA ILE A 50 10.34 7.32 -8.30
C ILE A 50 10.64 6.30 -7.23
N ARG A 51 11.28 6.76 -6.16
CA ARG A 51 11.50 6.03 -4.92
C ARG A 51 10.55 6.55 -3.85
N ILE A 52 9.83 5.64 -3.23
CA ILE A 52 8.95 5.93 -2.09
C ILE A 52 9.54 5.25 -0.85
N THR A 53 10.02 6.08 0.08
CA THR A 53 10.54 5.65 1.38
C THR A 53 9.50 5.95 2.44
N ARG A 54 9.28 5.00 3.35
CA ARG A 54 8.18 5.02 4.32
C ARG A 54 8.74 4.79 5.73
N LYS A 55 8.19 5.51 6.72
CA LYS A 55 8.49 5.34 8.15
C LYS A 55 7.19 5.07 8.89
N ASN A 56 7.13 3.94 9.60
CA ASN A 56 5.96 3.48 10.34
C ASN A 56 4.68 3.38 9.48
N MET A 57 4.86 3.06 8.19
CA MET A 57 3.78 2.83 7.21
C MET A 57 4.06 1.55 6.40
N PRO A 58 4.04 0.37 7.03
CA PRO A 58 4.46 -0.89 6.39
C PRO A 58 3.40 -1.42 5.40
N TYR A 59 2.21 -0.83 5.37
CA TYR A 59 1.15 -1.21 4.46
C TYR A 59 1.12 -0.28 3.25
N LEU A 60 0.57 -0.79 2.14
CA LEU A 60 0.47 -0.06 0.88
C LEU A 60 -0.82 -0.43 0.18
N VAL A 61 -1.61 0.55 -0.26
CA VAL A 61 -2.66 0.31 -1.25
C VAL A 61 -2.14 0.71 -2.64
N LEU A 62 -2.39 -0.16 -3.62
CA LEU A 62 -2.21 0.15 -5.03
C LEU A 62 -3.60 0.19 -5.68
N TYR A 63 -3.90 1.30 -6.34
CA TYR A 63 -5.19 1.52 -7.00
C TYR A 63 -5.03 2.08 -8.41
N ASN A 64 -5.67 1.44 -9.39
CA ASN A 64 -5.81 1.94 -10.77
C ASN A 64 -7.23 1.69 -11.33
N GLY A 65 -8.22 1.59 -10.43
CA GLY A 65 -9.59 1.20 -10.77
C GLY A 65 -10.39 2.27 -11.52
N GLN A 66 -11.72 2.06 -11.57
CA GLN A 66 -12.67 2.83 -12.39
C GLN A 66 -12.60 4.36 -12.21
N TYR A 67 -12.18 4.85 -11.05
CA TYR A 67 -12.12 6.28 -10.74
C TYR A 67 -10.71 6.87 -10.85
N ALA A 68 -9.72 6.05 -11.23
CA ALA A 68 -8.37 6.53 -11.53
C ALA A 68 -8.39 7.33 -12.85
N GLY A 69 -7.52 8.34 -12.95
CA GLY A 69 -7.26 8.98 -14.24
C GLY A 69 -6.62 8.01 -15.23
N ASN A 70 -6.77 8.26 -16.52
CA ASN A 70 -6.07 7.48 -17.56
C ASN A 70 -4.55 7.46 -17.27
N ASP A 71 -3.94 6.29 -17.39
CA ASP A 71 -2.51 6.07 -17.17
C ASP A 71 -2.00 6.49 -15.78
N SER A 72 -2.88 6.47 -14.77
CA SER A 72 -2.53 6.78 -13.39
C SER A 72 -2.60 5.56 -12.48
N ILE A 73 -1.76 5.58 -11.43
CA ILE A 73 -1.81 4.63 -10.32
C ILE A 73 -1.63 5.41 -9.02
N ALA A 74 -2.49 5.14 -8.04
CA ALA A 74 -2.27 5.60 -6.68
C ALA A 74 -1.38 4.58 -5.96
N VAL A 75 -0.39 5.11 -5.24
CA VAL A 75 0.51 4.35 -4.36
C VAL A 75 0.38 4.98 -2.98
N GLU A 76 -0.28 4.27 -2.07
CA GLU A 76 -0.78 4.84 -0.81
C GLU A 76 -0.11 4.18 0.39
N PRO A 77 0.97 4.78 0.95
CA PRO A 77 1.55 4.34 2.21
C PRO A 77 0.55 4.42 3.36
N MET A 78 0.38 3.34 4.12
CA MET A 78 -0.57 3.28 5.21
C MET A 78 0.02 2.73 6.51
N THR A 79 -0.49 3.21 7.64
CA THR A 79 -0.09 2.80 8.99
C THR A 79 -0.82 1.54 9.47
N GLY A 80 -2.02 1.28 8.94
CA GLY A 80 -2.83 0.07 9.13
C GLY A 80 -3.63 -0.22 7.86
N ILE A 81 -4.18 -1.43 7.74
CA ILE A 81 -4.95 -1.84 6.55
C ILE A 81 -6.38 -1.29 6.59
N PRO A 82 -7.13 -1.26 5.46
CA PRO A 82 -8.53 -0.84 5.49
C PRO A 82 -9.33 -1.64 6.51
N ASP A 83 -10.30 -1.01 7.17
CA ASP A 83 -11.12 -1.63 8.22
C ASP A 83 -10.35 -2.04 9.49
N VAL A 84 -9.27 -1.32 9.81
CA VAL A 84 -8.35 -1.63 10.93
C VAL A 84 -9.02 -1.82 12.29
N TYR A 85 -10.15 -1.14 12.56
CA TYR A 85 -10.89 -1.30 13.82
C TYR A 85 -11.56 -2.67 13.97
N HIS A 86 -11.81 -3.39 12.87
CA HIS A 86 -12.45 -4.71 12.91
C HIS A 86 -11.45 -5.84 12.67
N ASN A 87 -10.42 -5.63 11.83
CA ASN A 87 -9.40 -6.65 11.58
C ASN A 87 -8.18 -6.55 12.50
N MET A 88 -8.00 -5.42 13.21
CA MET A 88 -6.91 -5.16 14.17
C MET A 88 -5.49 -5.17 13.56
N VAL A 89 -5.35 -5.16 12.23
CA VAL A 89 -4.04 -5.24 11.56
C VAL A 89 -3.47 -3.85 11.33
N GLY A 90 -2.45 -3.51 12.12
CA GLY A 90 -1.81 -2.20 12.09
C GLY A 90 -2.55 -1.12 12.88
N LEU A 91 -3.45 -1.54 13.79
CA LEU A 91 -4.08 -0.61 14.73
C LEU A 91 -3.01 -0.06 15.68
N VAL A 92 -2.90 1.26 15.74
CA VAL A 92 -2.02 1.95 16.69
C VAL A 92 -2.88 2.63 17.75
N THR A 93 -2.71 2.23 19.02
CA THR A 93 -3.37 2.86 20.17
C THR A 93 -2.38 3.79 20.86
N LEU A 94 -2.83 5.02 21.16
CA LEU A 94 -2.02 6.01 21.86
C LEU A 94 -2.58 6.26 23.25
N GLU A 95 -1.72 6.08 24.24
CA GLU A 95 -1.99 6.52 25.60
C GLU A 95 -1.91 8.05 25.70
N LYS A 96 -2.42 8.60 26.80
CA LYS A 96 -2.32 10.03 27.07
C LYS A 96 -0.86 10.50 27.00
N ASN A 97 -0.62 11.55 26.21
CA ASN A 97 0.70 12.13 25.93
C ASN A 97 1.65 11.25 25.09
N ALA A 98 1.19 10.13 24.53
CA ALA A 98 1.97 9.38 23.57
C ALA A 98 1.97 10.07 22.19
N GLU A 99 3.06 9.93 21.46
CA GLU A 99 3.21 10.44 20.09
C GLU A 99 3.41 9.29 19.11
N PHE A 100 2.80 9.40 17.93
CA PHE A 100 3.06 8.51 16.81
C PHE A 100 3.49 9.30 15.60
N VAL A 101 4.74 9.07 15.17
CA VAL A 101 5.32 9.70 14.00
C VAL A 101 5.32 8.71 12.86
N CYS A 102 4.62 9.04 11.78
CA CYS A 102 4.66 8.35 10.51
C CYS A 102 4.94 9.36 9.39
N SER A 103 5.61 8.92 8.33
CA SER A 103 5.95 9.80 7.20
C SER A 103 6.31 8.97 5.99
N TYR A 104 6.25 9.60 4.82
CA TYR A 104 6.85 9.08 3.62
C TYR A 104 7.52 10.21 2.84
N SER A 105 8.46 9.86 1.99
CA SER A 105 9.12 10.77 1.06
C SER A 105 9.09 10.18 -0.34
N ILE A 106 9.03 11.05 -1.34
CA ILE A 106 9.06 10.70 -2.76
C ILE A 106 10.27 11.40 -3.38
N GLU A 107 11.10 10.64 -4.09
CA GLU A 107 12.27 11.12 -4.81
C GLU A 107 12.17 10.67 -6.26
N VAL A 108 12.45 11.56 -7.21
CA VAL A 108 12.65 11.19 -8.63
C VAL A 108 14.08 10.71 -8.79
N ILE A 109 14.27 9.52 -9.38
CA ILE A 109 15.56 8.82 -9.47
C ILE A 109 15.90 8.38 -10.88
#